data_AF-A0A2D5IC93-F1
#
_entry.id   AF-A0A2D5IC93-F1
#
_cell.length_a   1.000
_cell.length_b   1.000
_cell.length_c   1.000
_cell.angle_alpha   90.00
_cell.angle_beta   90.00
_cell.angle_gamma   90.00
#
_symmetry.space_group_name_H-M   'P 1'
#
loop_
_entity.id
_entity.type
_entity.pdbx_description
1 polymer ?
#
loop_
_entity_poly.entity_id
_entity_poly.type
_entity_poly.pdbx_seq_one_letter_code
_entity_poly.pdbx_strand_id
1 'polypeptide(L)'
;MTIYKWPQHKLRNGYSGESPSNPACYDEVLTVTAGLMSPYPPGIKLPELDKRKSCTDLWHPVVAAADAEEVGEWTIVERRDGSLQWAYEEQPLYTSIKDSQPGDVMGGTRRSFGGDSPAKRVPVGPPSLHPPGFSIRSAFNGRMLATDRSASVYSFDGDTANSIACEGPCLTNWEPVVAPSLAREQGEWSLFERSPGVRQWVFRGKPLYTYALDTGTWSQTGTDIPGWNNVYTQLADPYPASFKSQPTMVGNALATADGKSIYIYNCGEDSQDQLGCDHPDDTQVYRLAMCGAGDPVRCQEHWPYLIAGADEGSTGRIWRVVWIDPMTGRFAEPNQKGALRVWTYRDRPVYTFGGDKRPGDLHGGGTGEWRGQRNGLKAIMLRDDFFRGHL
;
A
#
# COMPACT_ATOMS: atom_id res chain seq x y z
N MET A 1 -6.49 18.28 5.02
CA MET A 1 -6.68 16.86 4.67
C MET A 1 -5.59 16.44 3.69
N THR A 2 -5.30 15.15 3.53
CA THR A 2 -4.44 14.69 2.43
C THR A 2 -5.16 14.82 1.10
N ILE A 3 -4.43 15.22 0.08
CA ILE A 3 -4.92 15.34 -1.29
C ILE A 3 -4.48 14.14 -2.14
N TYR A 4 -5.32 13.76 -3.09
CA TYR A 4 -5.15 12.59 -3.94
C TYR A 4 -5.36 12.94 -5.40
N LYS A 5 -4.64 12.23 -6.26
CA LYS A 5 -4.96 12.11 -7.68
C LYS A 5 -5.53 10.74 -7.99
N TRP A 6 -6.29 10.63 -9.08
CA TRP A 6 -6.86 9.37 -9.56
C TRP A 6 -6.40 9.06 -10.99
N PRO A 7 -5.11 8.74 -11.18
CA PRO A 7 -4.56 8.60 -12.52
C PRO A 7 -5.21 7.44 -13.27
N GLN A 8 -5.38 7.63 -14.58
CA GLN A 8 -5.90 6.61 -15.46
C GLN A 8 -5.11 5.30 -15.35
N HIS A 9 -5.85 4.21 -15.17
CA HIS A 9 -5.35 2.86 -15.00
C HIS A 9 -5.96 1.95 -16.06
N LYS A 10 -5.11 1.14 -16.71
CA LYS A 10 -5.54 0.19 -17.72
C LYS A 10 -6.04 -1.10 -17.06
N LEU A 11 -7.29 -1.44 -17.34
CA LEU A 11 -7.91 -2.71 -17.00
C LEU A 11 -8.04 -3.57 -18.27
N ARG A 12 -8.46 -4.83 -18.14
CA ARG A 12 -8.56 -5.76 -19.26
C ARG A 12 -9.35 -5.22 -20.46
N ASN A 13 -10.52 -4.63 -20.22
CA ASN A 13 -11.46 -4.21 -21.26
C ASN A 13 -11.61 -2.69 -21.36
N GLY A 14 -10.64 -1.91 -20.86
CA GLY A 14 -10.68 -0.46 -20.97
C GLY A 14 -9.88 0.25 -19.89
N TYR A 15 -10.31 1.45 -19.54
CA TYR A 15 -9.64 2.32 -18.60
C TYR A 15 -10.63 2.83 -17.55
N SER A 16 -10.14 2.95 -16.31
CA SER A 16 -10.80 3.69 -15.22
C SER A 16 -9.77 4.66 -14.64
N GLY A 17 -10.18 5.61 -13.80
CA GLY A 17 -9.37 6.76 -13.47
C GLY A 17 -9.44 7.87 -14.51
N GLU A 18 -8.67 8.92 -14.25
CA GLU A 18 -8.73 10.19 -14.96
C GLU A 18 -7.48 10.39 -15.81
N SER A 19 -7.70 10.66 -17.10
CA SER A 19 -6.68 11.23 -17.96
C SER A 19 -6.34 12.65 -17.50
N PRO A 20 -5.13 13.16 -17.79
CA PRO A 20 -4.75 14.53 -17.48
C PRO A 20 -5.82 15.55 -17.92
N SER A 21 -6.10 16.52 -17.06
CA SER A 21 -7.06 17.60 -17.24
C SER A 21 -8.53 17.21 -17.48
N ASN A 22 -8.90 15.95 -17.21
CA ASN A 22 -10.26 15.46 -17.47
C ASN A 22 -10.85 14.77 -16.22
N PRO A 23 -11.46 15.54 -15.31
CA PRO A 23 -12.17 14.99 -14.15
C PRO A 23 -13.33 14.08 -14.58
N ALA A 24 -13.43 12.92 -13.95
CA ALA A 24 -14.46 11.89 -14.16
C ALA A 24 -15.22 11.53 -12.87
N CYS A 25 -14.76 11.98 -11.70
CA CYS A 25 -15.45 11.80 -10.42
C CYS A 25 -16.55 12.86 -10.21
N TYR A 26 -17.82 12.45 -10.28
CA TYR A 26 -19.01 13.31 -10.11
C TYR A 26 -20.02 12.74 -9.10
N ASP A 27 -21.14 13.44 -8.95
CA ASP A 27 -22.26 13.15 -8.03
C ASP A 27 -23.24 12.10 -8.59
N GLU A 28 -23.02 11.65 -9.82
CA GLU A 28 -23.75 10.56 -10.46
C GLU A 28 -23.51 9.25 -9.70
N VAL A 29 -24.59 8.67 -9.14
CA VAL A 29 -24.51 7.35 -8.50
C VAL A 29 -24.52 6.26 -9.56
N LEU A 30 -23.36 5.65 -9.81
CA LEU A 30 -23.25 4.51 -10.72
C LEU A 30 -23.91 3.28 -10.11
N THR A 31 -24.82 2.65 -10.86
CA THR A 31 -25.66 1.53 -10.40
C THR A 31 -25.36 0.20 -11.08
N VAL A 32 -24.50 0.21 -12.10
CA VAL A 32 -24.14 -0.99 -12.86
C VAL A 32 -22.63 -1.13 -13.05
N THR A 33 -22.18 -2.37 -13.24
CA THR A 33 -20.81 -2.69 -13.60
C THR A 33 -20.42 -2.01 -14.92
N ALA A 34 -19.17 -1.55 -15.01
CA ALA A 34 -18.61 -0.94 -16.22
C ALA A 34 -18.07 -1.97 -17.22
N GLY A 35 -17.95 -3.24 -16.82
CA GLY A 35 -17.48 -4.31 -17.70
C GLY A 35 -15.97 -4.29 -18.02
N LEU A 36 -15.20 -3.51 -17.25
CA LEU A 36 -13.76 -3.33 -17.47
C LEU A 36 -12.94 -4.57 -17.10
N MET A 37 -13.51 -5.51 -16.34
CA MET A 37 -12.85 -6.73 -15.86
C MET A 37 -13.60 -7.97 -16.36
N SER A 38 -12.90 -8.85 -17.07
CA SER A 38 -13.43 -10.18 -17.42
C SER A 38 -13.43 -11.10 -16.19
N PRO A 39 -14.47 -11.92 -15.98
CA PRO A 39 -15.56 -12.24 -16.91
C PRO A 39 -16.80 -11.37 -16.77
N TYR A 40 -16.79 -10.31 -15.95
CA TYR A 40 -18.00 -9.54 -15.64
C TYR A 40 -18.34 -8.56 -16.77
N PRO A 41 -19.47 -8.74 -17.47
CA PRO A 41 -19.91 -7.80 -18.49
C PRO A 41 -20.38 -6.48 -17.86
N PRO A 42 -20.50 -5.40 -18.66
CA PRO A 42 -21.16 -4.19 -18.23
C PRO A 42 -22.66 -4.43 -17.99
N GLY A 43 -23.28 -3.58 -17.16
CA GLY A 43 -24.74 -3.56 -17.00
C GLY A 43 -25.29 -4.47 -15.88
N ILE A 44 -24.44 -5.16 -15.12
CA ILE A 44 -24.89 -5.94 -13.96
C ILE A 44 -25.15 -4.97 -12.80
N LYS A 45 -26.31 -5.10 -12.14
CA LYS A 45 -26.65 -4.26 -10.98
C LYS A 45 -25.63 -4.42 -9.85
N LEU A 46 -25.16 -3.30 -9.34
CA LEU A 46 -24.24 -3.25 -8.21
C LEU A 46 -24.97 -3.48 -6.89
N PRO A 47 -24.27 -3.90 -5.82
CA PRO A 47 -24.88 -4.10 -4.51
C PRO A 47 -25.44 -2.83 -3.89
N GLU A 48 -26.46 -3.00 -3.04
CA GLU A 48 -27.04 -1.97 -2.15
C GLU A 48 -27.43 -0.67 -2.88
N LEU A 49 -28.12 -0.78 -4.02
CA LEU A 49 -28.45 0.35 -4.92
C LEU A 49 -29.05 1.59 -4.22
N ASP A 50 -29.86 1.38 -3.18
CA ASP A 50 -30.51 2.43 -2.39
C ASP A 50 -29.56 3.19 -1.45
N LYS A 51 -28.37 2.65 -1.19
CA LYS A 51 -27.37 3.19 -0.26
C LYS A 51 -26.05 3.53 -0.94
N ARG A 52 -25.97 3.34 -2.27
CA ARG A 52 -24.75 3.64 -3.01
C ARG A 52 -24.45 5.13 -2.94
N LYS A 53 -23.16 5.40 -2.80
CA LYS A 53 -22.60 6.74 -2.82
C LYS A 53 -22.07 7.03 -4.22
N SER A 54 -22.18 8.28 -4.63
CA SER A 54 -21.50 8.80 -5.81
C SER A 54 -19.99 8.84 -5.58
N CYS A 55 -19.24 9.16 -6.64
CA CYS A 55 -17.81 9.37 -6.49
C CYS A 55 -17.51 10.54 -5.55
N THR A 56 -18.20 11.67 -5.73
CA THR A 56 -17.94 12.88 -4.93
C THR A 56 -18.41 12.81 -3.49
N ASP A 57 -19.34 11.91 -3.15
CA ASP A 57 -19.70 11.62 -1.75
C ASP A 57 -18.55 10.98 -0.96
N LEU A 58 -17.59 10.36 -1.66
CA LEU A 58 -16.41 9.71 -1.07
C LEU A 58 -15.12 10.51 -1.31
N TRP A 59 -15.09 11.25 -2.42
CA TRP A 59 -13.92 11.94 -2.94
C TRP A 59 -14.28 13.38 -3.28
N HIS A 60 -14.16 14.27 -2.30
CA HIS A 60 -14.50 15.67 -2.48
C HIS A 60 -13.46 16.37 -3.37
N PRO A 61 -13.88 17.02 -4.48
CA PRO A 61 -12.96 17.80 -5.31
C PRO A 61 -12.28 18.90 -4.50
N VAL A 62 -10.99 19.14 -4.75
CA VAL A 62 -10.27 20.29 -4.21
C VAL A 62 -10.63 21.51 -5.06
N VAL A 63 -11.67 22.23 -4.67
CA VAL A 63 -12.20 23.38 -5.41
C VAL A 63 -11.16 24.50 -5.49
N ALA A 64 -11.01 25.09 -6.67
CA ALA A 64 -10.24 26.30 -6.91
C ALA A 64 -11.15 27.53 -6.84
N ALA A 65 -10.65 28.63 -6.28
CA ALA A 65 -11.38 29.89 -6.27
C ALA A 65 -11.48 30.47 -7.69
N ALA A 66 -12.48 31.32 -7.94
CA ALA A 66 -12.68 31.92 -9.27
C ALA A 66 -11.52 32.82 -9.71
N ASP A 67 -10.77 33.37 -8.75
CA ASP A 67 -9.60 34.22 -8.93
C ASP A 67 -8.27 33.47 -8.69
N ALA A 68 -8.31 32.14 -8.57
CA ALA A 68 -7.11 31.35 -8.40
C ALA A 68 -6.22 31.42 -9.66
N GLU A 69 -4.91 31.55 -9.44
CA GLU A 69 -3.90 31.56 -10.51
C GLU A 69 -3.06 30.29 -10.45
N GLU A 70 -2.75 29.72 -11.61
CA GLU A 70 -1.87 28.56 -11.73
C GLU A 70 -0.42 28.91 -11.34
N VAL A 71 0.27 27.97 -10.69
CA VAL A 71 1.66 28.15 -10.24
C VAL A 71 2.47 26.88 -10.41
N GLY A 72 3.42 26.90 -11.34
CA GLY A 72 4.28 25.75 -11.63
C GLY A 72 3.44 24.54 -12.07
N GLU A 73 3.58 23.42 -11.34
CA GLU A 73 2.81 22.19 -11.61
C GLU A 73 1.37 22.23 -11.09
N TRP A 74 0.99 23.27 -10.34
CA TRP A 74 -0.38 23.48 -9.86
C TRP A 74 -1.18 24.20 -10.93
N THR A 75 -2.15 23.49 -11.50
CA THR A 75 -3.02 23.94 -12.59
C THR A 75 -4.47 23.95 -12.14
N ILE A 76 -5.35 24.55 -12.93
CA ILE A 76 -6.78 24.61 -12.67
C ILE A 76 -7.52 23.93 -13.82
N VAL A 77 -8.43 23.03 -13.47
CA VAL A 77 -9.29 22.35 -14.44
C VAL A 77 -10.74 22.77 -14.23
N GLU A 78 -11.43 23.06 -15.33
CA GLU A 78 -12.87 23.30 -15.32
C GLU A 78 -13.62 21.97 -15.36
N ARG A 79 -14.56 21.79 -14.43
CA ARG A 79 -15.42 20.61 -14.33
C ARG A 79 -16.64 20.77 -15.23
N ARG A 80 -17.34 19.66 -15.52
CA ARG A 80 -18.55 19.66 -16.38
C ARG A 80 -19.70 20.53 -15.84
N ASP A 81 -19.71 20.78 -14.53
CA ASP A 81 -20.68 21.64 -13.85
C ASP A 81 -20.28 23.13 -13.84
N GLY A 82 -19.15 23.48 -14.48
CA GLY A 82 -18.59 24.83 -14.53
C GLY A 82 -17.78 25.23 -13.29
N SER A 83 -17.67 24.36 -12.27
CA SER A 83 -16.81 24.63 -11.12
C SER A 83 -15.33 24.43 -11.45
N LEU A 84 -14.47 25.19 -10.78
CA LEU A 84 -13.01 25.08 -10.94
C LEU A 84 -12.43 24.15 -9.87
N GLN A 85 -11.48 23.32 -10.27
CA GLN A 85 -10.80 22.36 -9.39
C GLN A 85 -9.29 22.46 -9.56
N TRP A 86 -8.56 22.38 -8.46
CA TRP A 86 -7.12 22.29 -8.48
C TRP A 86 -6.66 20.95 -9.07
N ALA A 87 -5.64 21.02 -9.91
CA ALA A 87 -4.90 19.90 -10.44
C ALA A 87 -3.40 20.04 -10.08
N TYR A 88 -2.70 18.91 -9.97
CA TYR A 88 -1.24 18.88 -9.80
C TYR A 88 -0.64 17.89 -10.78
N GLU A 89 0.37 18.31 -11.56
CA GLU A 89 0.87 17.55 -12.72
C GLU A 89 -0.30 17.17 -13.65
N GLU A 90 -1.18 18.15 -13.93
CA GLU A 90 -2.40 18.01 -14.74
C GLU A 90 -3.43 16.99 -14.20
N GLN A 91 -3.26 16.47 -12.99
CA GLN A 91 -4.17 15.48 -12.41
C GLN A 91 -5.15 16.13 -11.43
N PRO A 92 -6.48 15.98 -11.62
CA PRO A 92 -7.48 16.57 -10.73
C PRO A 92 -7.33 16.07 -9.29
N LEU A 93 -7.47 16.98 -8.33
CA LEU A 93 -7.21 16.70 -6.91
C LEU A 93 -8.48 16.50 -6.11
N TYR A 94 -8.43 15.52 -5.20
CA TYR A 94 -9.53 15.17 -4.30
C TYR A 94 -9.04 15.01 -2.85
N THR A 95 -9.95 15.18 -1.90
CA THR A 95 -9.78 14.73 -0.52
C THR A 95 -10.69 13.53 -0.26
N SER A 96 -10.30 12.66 0.66
CA SER A 96 -11.03 11.44 1.00
C SER A 96 -11.85 11.63 2.28
N ILE A 97 -13.10 11.15 2.31
CA ILE A 97 -13.89 11.11 3.55
C ILE A 97 -13.34 10.13 4.59
N LYS A 98 -12.46 9.21 4.17
CA LYS A 98 -11.82 8.25 5.08
C LYS A 98 -10.65 8.86 5.85
N ASP A 99 -10.19 10.04 5.45
CA ASP A 99 -9.17 10.77 6.19
C ASP A 99 -9.84 11.67 7.21
N SER A 100 -9.39 11.60 8.46
CA SER A 100 -9.99 12.33 9.59
C SER A 100 -9.12 13.49 10.07
N GLN A 101 -7.81 13.42 9.79
CA GLN A 101 -6.82 14.38 10.27
C GLN A 101 -5.66 14.54 9.27
N PRO A 102 -4.86 15.60 9.38
CA PRO A 102 -3.68 15.78 8.53
C PRO A 102 -2.72 14.57 8.57
N GLY A 103 -2.29 14.15 7.38
CA GLY A 103 -1.36 13.03 7.19
C GLY A 103 -2.02 11.65 7.12
N ASP A 104 -3.33 11.54 7.37
CA ASP A 104 -4.07 10.31 7.07
C ASP A 104 -3.97 10.01 5.57
N VAL A 105 -3.82 8.74 5.21
CA VAL A 105 -3.79 8.31 3.80
C VAL A 105 -4.85 7.26 3.48
N MET A 106 -5.90 7.14 4.29
CA MET A 106 -6.82 6.00 4.42
C MET A 106 -7.64 5.70 3.16
N GLY A 107 -7.84 6.68 2.27
CA GLY A 107 -8.57 6.50 1.02
C GLY A 107 -7.79 5.84 -0.12
N GLY A 108 -6.45 5.88 -0.08
CA GLY A 108 -5.62 5.56 -1.24
C GLY A 108 -4.27 4.93 -0.91
N THR A 109 -3.43 4.77 -1.92
CA THR A 109 -2.16 4.05 -1.77
C THR A 109 -1.16 4.42 -2.88
N ARG A 110 0.13 4.39 -2.54
CA ARG A 110 1.25 4.48 -3.49
C ARG A 110 1.87 3.13 -3.83
N ARG A 111 1.31 2.03 -3.29
CA ARG A 111 1.78 0.69 -3.65
C ARG A 111 1.47 0.48 -5.13
N SER A 112 2.41 -0.14 -5.83
CA SER A 112 2.24 -0.47 -7.24
C SER A 112 1.21 -1.58 -7.39
N PHE A 113 0.27 -1.39 -8.30
CA PHE A 113 -0.70 -2.38 -8.72
C PHE A 113 -0.68 -2.47 -10.24
N GLY A 114 -0.87 -3.66 -10.78
CA GLY A 114 -0.86 -3.91 -12.21
C GLY A 114 -2.01 -4.80 -12.64
N GLY A 115 -2.24 -4.85 -13.95
CA GLY A 115 -3.30 -5.66 -14.54
C GLY A 115 -4.68 -5.26 -14.01
N ASP A 116 -5.49 -6.26 -13.64
CA ASP A 116 -6.91 -6.07 -13.30
C ASP A 116 -7.17 -5.56 -11.87
N SER A 117 -6.11 -5.12 -11.18
CA SER A 117 -6.23 -4.39 -9.91
C SER A 117 -7.10 -3.13 -10.08
N PRO A 118 -7.87 -2.70 -9.06
CA PRO A 118 -8.67 -1.48 -9.16
C PRO A 118 -7.85 -0.24 -9.46
N ALA A 119 -8.44 0.72 -10.18
CA ALA A 119 -7.86 2.05 -10.37
C ALA A 119 -7.81 2.77 -9.01
N LYS A 120 -6.68 2.66 -8.30
CA LYS A 120 -6.51 3.23 -6.96
C LYS A 120 -6.19 4.72 -7.03
N ARG A 121 -6.67 5.45 -6.03
CA ARG A 121 -6.30 6.84 -5.81
C ARG A 121 -4.97 6.93 -5.09
N VAL A 122 -4.15 7.88 -5.50
CA VAL A 122 -2.75 7.99 -5.10
C VAL A 122 -2.58 9.29 -4.31
N PRO A 123 -2.14 9.24 -3.04
CA PRO A 123 -1.94 10.46 -2.26
C PRO A 123 -0.81 11.28 -2.92
N VAL A 124 -1.09 12.56 -3.15
CA VAL A 124 -0.11 13.53 -3.63
C VAL A 124 0.74 14.01 -2.45
N GLY A 125 2.01 14.26 -2.70
CA GLY A 125 2.93 14.78 -1.70
C GLY A 125 4.27 15.11 -2.34
N PRO A 126 5.18 15.74 -1.60
CA PRO A 126 6.44 16.18 -2.15
C PRO A 126 7.23 14.99 -2.73
N PRO A 127 8.02 15.22 -3.79
CA PRO A 127 8.94 14.21 -4.27
C PRO A 127 9.86 13.80 -3.13
N SER A 128 10.29 12.54 -3.16
CA SER A 128 11.21 12.06 -2.14
C SER A 128 12.57 12.67 -2.39
N LEU A 129 13.18 13.28 -1.37
CA LEU A 129 14.45 14.01 -1.47
C LEU A 129 15.68 13.07 -1.55
N HIS A 130 15.56 11.96 -2.28
CA HIS A 130 16.71 11.11 -2.60
C HIS A 130 17.46 11.69 -3.82
N PRO A 131 18.78 11.51 -3.93
CA PRO A 131 19.53 11.89 -5.11
C PRO A 131 19.01 11.18 -6.38
N PRO A 132 19.32 11.73 -7.57
CA PRO A 132 19.15 11.00 -8.82
C PRO A 132 19.89 9.65 -8.79
N GLY A 133 19.32 8.65 -9.45
CA GLY A 133 19.85 7.28 -9.43
C GLY A 133 19.26 6.39 -8.33
N PHE A 134 18.36 6.92 -7.50
CA PHE A 134 17.61 6.16 -6.51
C PHE A 134 16.11 6.14 -6.82
N SER A 135 15.41 5.17 -6.25
CA SER A 135 13.96 5.02 -6.25
C SER A 135 13.48 4.54 -4.87
N ILE A 136 12.19 4.70 -4.60
CA ILE A 136 11.57 4.24 -3.35
C ILE A 136 10.50 3.21 -3.64
N ARG A 137 10.60 2.06 -2.96
CA ARG A 137 9.58 1.02 -2.96
C ARG A 137 8.78 1.07 -1.66
N SER A 138 7.46 1.19 -1.78
CA SER A 138 6.55 1.07 -0.63
C SER A 138 6.26 -0.39 -0.30
N ALA A 139 6.49 -0.79 0.94
CA ALA A 139 6.20 -2.12 1.50
C ALA A 139 5.37 -1.98 2.79
N PHE A 140 5.06 -3.10 3.46
CA PHE A 140 4.37 -3.06 4.76
C PHE A 140 5.29 -2.64 5.92
N ASN A 141 6.58 -2.94 5.83
CA ASN A 141 7.58 -2.59 6.83
C ASN A 141 8.21 -1.19 6.62
N GLY A 142 7.91 -0.51 5.51
CA GLY A 142 8.37 0.86 5.28
C GLY A 142 8.51 1.25 3.82
N ARG A 143 9.27 2.33 3.58
CA ARG A 143 9.68 2.86 2.28
C ARG A 143 11.14 2.52 2.03
N MET A 144 11.36 1.38 1.37
CA MET A 144 12.68 0.85 1.08
C MET A 144 13.35 1.64 -0.03
N LEU A 145 14.64 1.95 0.16
CA LEU A 145 15.48 2.59 -0.84
C LEU A 145 15.98 1.53 -1.83
N ALA A 146 15.91 1.87 -3.10
CA ALA A 146 16.45 1.10 -4.20
C ALA A 146 17.21 2.03 -5.15
N THR A 147 17.99 1.47 -6.06
CA THR A 147 18.51 2.23 -7.21
C THR A 147 17.40 2.48 -8.23
N ASP A 148 17.64 3.37 -9.19
CA ASP A 148 16.77 3.59 -10.35
C ASP A 148 16.66 2.34 -11.25
N ARG A 149 17.63 1.43 -11.18
CA ARG A 149 17.60 0.09 -11.81
C ARG A 149 16.92 -0.97 -10.95
N SER A 150 16.21 -0.56 -9.89
CA SER A 150 15.47 -1.44 -8.99
C SER A 150 16.35 -2.44 -8.21
N ALA A 151 17.64 -2.19 -8.03
CA ALA A 151 18.47 -2.97 -7.12
C ALA A 151 18.23 -2.49 -5.67
N SER A 152 18.14 -3.42 -4.72
CA SER A 152 18.01 -3.04 -3.31
C SER A 152 19.29 -2.41 -2.79
N VAL A 153 19.12 -1.41 -1.92
CA VAL A 153 20.23 -0.73 -1.28
C VAL A 153 20.39 -1.24 0.15
N TYR A 154 21.64 -1.47 0.53
CA TYR A 154 22.05 -2.02 1.82
C TYR A 154 23.06 -1.13 2.52
N SER A 155 23.10 -1.25 3.84
CA SER A 155 24.15 -0.71 4.71
C SER A 155 24.72 -1.81 5.59
N PHE A 156 25.99 -1.68 5.95
CA PHE A 156 26.67 -2.59 6.86
C PHE A 156 26.77 -2.01 8.29
N ASP A 157 26.53 -2.84 9.29
CA ASP A 157 26.56 -2.43 10.70
C ASP A 157 27.96 -1.97 11.14
N GLY A 158 29.02 -2.59 10.58
CA GLY A 158 30.40 -2.22 10.85
C GLY A 158 30.87 -0.91 10.20
N ASP A 159 30.11 -0.36 9.25
CA ASP A 159 30.48 0.89 8.58
C ASP A 159 29.95 2.12 9.34
N THR A 160 30.62 3.25 9.16
CA THR A 160 30.17 4.58 9.59
C THR A 160 30.37 5.57 8.44
N ALA A 161 29.94 6.82 8.63
CA ALA A 161 30.08 7.85 7.61
C ALA A 161 31.53 8.03 7.12
N ASN A 162 32.50 7.77 8.00
CA ASN A 162 33.92 8.08 7.78
C ASN A 162 34.85 6.85 7.89
N SER A 163 34.30 5.65 8.12
CA SER A 163 35.09 4.43 8.28
C SER A 163 34.33 3.25 7.70
N ILE A 164 35.00 2.47 6.85
CA ILE A 164 34.42 1.35 6.11
C ILE A 164 35.15 0.06 6.51
N ALA A 165 34.39 -0.95 6.89
CA ALA A 165 34.86 -2.29 7.16
C ALA A 165 34.73 -3.20 5.92
N CYS A 166 33.81 -2.90 5.00
CA CYS A 166 33.66 -3.66 3.76
C CYS A 166 34.74 -3.26 2.73
N GLU A 167 35.88 -3.96 2.78
CA GLU A 167 37.02 -3.80 1.87
C GLU A 167 37.46 -5.15 1.28
N GLY A 168 38.27 -5.09 0.21
CA GLY A 168 38.88 -6.28 -0.40
C GLY A 168 37.83 -7.33 -0.81
N PRO A 169 37.91 -8.58 -0.33
CA PRO A 169 36.97 -9.66 -0.69
C PRO A 169 35.50 -9.36 -0.40
N CYS A 170 35.20 -8.45 0.54
CA CYS A 170 33.82 -8.03 0.81
C CYS A 170 33.18 -7.42 -0.44
N LEU A 171 33.97 -6.65 -1.21
CA LEU A 171 33.52 -5.94 -2.41
C LEU A 171 33.22 -6.87 -3.59
N THR A 172 33.58 -8.15 -3.52
CA THR A 172 33.17 -9.15 -4.50
C THR A 172 31.67 -9.43 -4.43
N ASN A 173 31.07 -9.31 -3.24
CA ASN A 173 29.65 -9.56 -3.01
C ASN A 173 28.86 -8.26 -2.79
N TRP A 174 29.51 -7.21 -2.30
CA TRP A 174 28.89 -5.96 -1.91
C TRP A 174 29.44 -4.81 -2.73
N GLU A 175 28.72 -4.46 -3.79
CA GLU A 175 29.13 -3.42 -4.72
C GLU A 175 28.78 -2.04 -4.13
N PRO A 176 29.75 -1.12 -3.98
CA PRO A 176 29.46 0.23 -3.51
C PRO A 176 28.52 0.98 -4.47
N VAL A 177 27.51 1.66 -3.93
CA VAL A 177 26.69 2.58 -4.71
C VAL A 177 27.47 3.86 -4.96
N VAL A 178 28.17 3.89 -6.11
CA VAL A 178 29.04 5.00 -6.51
C VAL A 178 28.21 6.27 -6.73
N ALA A 179 28.70 7.37 -6.17
CA ALA A 179 28.16 8.70 -6.38
C ALA A 179 28.74 9.32 -7.66
N PRO A 180 27.91 9.89 -8.55
CA PRO A 180 28.39 10.62 -9.72
C PRO A 180 29.40 11.72 -9.38
N SER A 181 30.25 12.12 -10.35
CA SER A 181 31.25 13.18 -10.15
C SER A 181 30.65 14.55 -9.81
N LEU A 182 29.41 14.81 -10.24
CA LEU A 182 28.67 16.03 -9.92
C LEU A 182 27.76 15.90 -8.68
N ALA A 183 27.79 14.76 -7.99
CA ALA A 183 27.02 14.54 -6.77
C ALA A 183 27.38 15.59 -5.71
N ARG A 184 26.35 16.05 -5.01
CA ARG A 184 26.45 16.98 -3.89
C ARG A 184 25.77 16.38 -2.67
N GLU A 185 26.31 16.71 -1.50
CA GLU A 185 25.69 16.38 -0.23
C GLU A 185 24.40 17.20 -0.05
N GLN A 186 23.37 16.58 0.52
CA GLN A 186 22.09 17.24 0.77
C GLN A 186 21.30 16.50 1.85
N GLY A 187 20.76 17.24 2.82
CA GLY A 187 19.94 16.65 3.90
C GLY A 187 20.67 15.51 4.61
N GLU A 188 20.12 14.30 4.49
CA GLU A 188 20.65 13.08 5.13
C GLU A 188 21.69 12.33 4.27
N TRP A 189 22.07 12.90 3.12
CA TRP A 189 23.00 12.31 2.15
C TRP A 189 24.35 13.01 2.17
N SER A 190 25.41 12.24 2.30
CA SER A 190 26.80 12.69 2.21
C SER A 190 27.62 11.80 1.26
N LEU A 191 28.89 12.14 1.08
CA LEU A 191 29.81 11.43 0.20
C LEU A 191 30.99 10.88 0.99
N PHE A 192 31.38 9.65 0.69
CA PHE A 192 32.62 9.06 1.20
C PHE A 192 33.59 8.79 0.05
N GLU A 193 34.82 9.26 0.15
CA GLU A 193 35.87 8.99 -0.84
C GLU A 193 36.54 7.64 -0.54
N ARG A 194 36.24 6.63 -1.35
CA ARG A 194 36.79 5.28 -1.19
C ARG A 194 38.23 5.18 -1.70
N SER A 195 38.53 5.90 -2.77
CA SER A 195 39.84 6.02 -3.40
C SER A 195 39.86 7.29 -4.25
N PRO A 196 41.03 7.76 -4.71
CA PRO A 196 41.13 9.01 -5.47
C PRO A 196 40.15 9.04 -6.65
N GLY A 197 39.16 9.93 -6.57
CA GLY A 197 38.14 10.10 -7.62
C GLY A 197 36.96 9.13 -7.59
N VAL A 198 36.93 8.16 -6.67
CA VAL A 198 35.80 7.24 -6.47
C VAL A 198 35.08 7.59 -5.18
N ARG A 199 33.90 8.21 -5.32
CA ARG A 199 33.02 8.55 -4.20
C ARG A 199 31.84 7.61 -4.13
N GLN A 200 31.43 7.25 -2.92
CA GLN A 200 30.26 6.42 -2.62
C GLN A 200 29.20 7.25 -1.92
N TRP A 201 27.93 6.95 -2.19
CA TRP A 201 26.83 7.54 -1.44
C TRP A 201 26.79 7.03 0.00
N VAL A 202 26.60 7.96 0.93
CA VAL A 202 26.34 7.71 2.34
C VAL A 202 24.96 8.27 2.67
N PHE A 203 24.11 7.47 3.31
CA PHE A 203 22.80 7.92 3.78
C PHE A 203 22.68 7.67 5.28
N ARG A 204 22.28 8.71 6.03
CA ARG A 204 22.17 8.67 7.51
C ARG A 204 23.43 8.09 8.18
N GLY A 205 24.60 8.49 7.68
CA GLY A 205 25.89 8.06 8.22
C GLY A 205 26.30 6.63 7.90
N LYS A 206 25.65 5.97 6.92
CA LYS A 206 26.01 4.62 6.47
C LYS A 206 26.32 4.61 4.96
N PRO A 207 27.51 4.14 4.55
CA PRO A 207 27.83 3.89 3.14
C PRO A 207 26.88 2.85 2.53
N LEU A 208 26.51 3.08 1.28
CA LEU A 208 25.46 2.32 0.58
C LEU A 208 26.03 1.30 -0.39
N TYR A 209 25.47 0.09 -0.39
CA TYR A 209 25.89 -1.01 -1.28
C TYR A 209 24.69 -1.64 -1.98
N THR A 210 24.94 -2.30 -3.11
CA THR A 210 24.08 -3.30 -3.72
C THR A 210 24.69 -4.68 -3.51
N TYR A 211 23.85 -5.72 -3.48
CA TYR A 211 24.31 -7.09 -3.28
C TYR A 211 24.42 -7.82 -4.63
N ALA A 212 25.60 -8.33 -4.96
CA ALA A 212 25.88 -8.95 -6.26
C ALA A 212 25.05 -10.22 -6.53
N LEU A 213 24.59 -10.90 -5.47
CA LEU A 213 23.78 -12.11 -5.58
C LEU A 213 22.27 -11.83 -5.55
N ASP A 214 21.84 -10.56 -5.48
CA ASP A 214 20.45 -10.19 -5.70
C ASP A 214 20.09 -10.33 -7.19
N THR A 215 19.31 -11.37 -7.51
CA THR A 215 18.88 -11.66 -8.90
C THR A 215 17.51 -11.07 -9.25
N GLY A 216 16.75 -10.61 -8.25
CA GLY A 216 15.42 -10.04 -8.41
C GLY A 216 15.40 -8.52 -8.20
N THR A 217 14.48 -7.83 -8.87
CA THR A 217 14.19 -6.43 -8.56
C THR A 217 13.77 -6.30 -7.11
N TRP A 218 14.46 -5.43 -6.39
CA TRP A 218 14.22 -5.12 -4.99
C TRP A 218 14.28 -6.35 -4.06
N SER A 219 15.18 -7.29 -4.38
CA SER A 219 15.47 -8.46 -3.55
C SER A 219 15.89 -8.05 -2.13
N GLN A 220 15.64 -8.88 -1.13
CA GLN A 220 16.03 -8.63 0.26
C GLN A 220 16.97 -9.72 0.79
N THR A 221 17.49 -10.59 -0.07
CA THR A 221 18.33 -11.73 0.34
C THR A 221 19.67 -11.30 0.92
N GLY A 222 20.19 -10.12 0.54
CA GLY A 222 21.37 -9.54 1.19
C GLY A 222 21.24 -9.41 2.71
N THR A 223 20.02 -9.26 3.25
CA THR A 223 19.80 -9.18 4.70
C THR A 223 19.90 -10.53 5.43
N ASP A 224 20.04 -11.64 4.69
CA ASP A 224 20.38 -12.94 5.29
C ASP A 224 21.86 -13.01 5.71
N ILE A 225 22.70 -12.09 5.23
CA ILE A 225 24.11 -12.01 5.64
C ILE A 225 24.23 -11.18 6.92
N PRO A 226 24.85 -11.72 8.00
CA PRO A 226 24.96 -11.00 9.26
C PRO A 226 25.56 -9.60 9.14
N GLY A 227 24.89 -8.61 9.76
CA GLY A 227 25.30 -7.21 9.77
C GLY A 227 24.87 -6.39 8.55
N TRP A 228 24.21 -7.00 7.56
CA TRP A 228 23.72 -6.29 6.37
C TRP A 228 22.23 -6.02 6.44
N ASN A 229 21.86 -4.76 6.23
CA ASN A 229 20.49 -4.29 6.41
C ASN A 229 20.02 -3.55 5.16
N ASN A 230 18.84 -3.92 4.63
CA ASN A 230 18.15 -3.09 3.64
C ASN A 230 17.92 -1.68 4.20
N VAL A 231 18.13 -0.67 3.36
CA VAL A 231 18.00 0.73 3.75
C VAL A 231 16.57 1.22 3.53
N TYR A 232 16.00 1.87 4.55
CA TYR A 232 14.66 2.46 4.49
C TYR A 232 14.73 3.97 4.70
N THR A 233 14.06 4.73 3.83
CA THR A 233 13.88 6.19 4.02
C THR A 233 12.92 6.48 5.17
N GLN A 234 11.93 5.60 5.36
CA GLN A 234 10.96 5.64 6.44
C GLN A 234 10.60 4.20 6.82
N LEU A 235 10.70 3.86 8.10
CA LEU A 235 10.16 2.62 8.63
C LEU A 235 8.65 2.78 8.90
N ALA A 236 7.89 1.71 8.71
CA ALA A 236 6.49 1.71 9.14
C ALA A 236 6.40 1.69 10.67
N ASP A 237 5.26 2.17 11.20
CA ASP A 237 4.94 1.98 12.61
C ASP A 237 5.02 0.48 12.97
N PRO A 238 5.52 0.13 14.17
CA PRO A 238 5.58 -1.25 14.59
C PRO A 238 4.18 -1.86 14.59
N TYR A 239 4.09 -3.12 14.15
CA TYR A 239 2.88 -3.90 14.32
C TYR A 239 2.66 -4.24 15.80
N PRO A 240 1.41 -4.59 16.20
CA PRO A 240 1.09 -4.98 17.56
C PRO A 240 2.06 -6.01 18.15
N ALA A 241 2.41 -5.85 19.43
CA ALA A 241 3.40 -6.70 20.11
C ALA A 241 3.01 -8.18 20.16
N SER A 242 1.72 -8.51 20.01
CA SER A 242 1.23 -9.89 19.91
C SER A 242 1.42 -10.53 18.54
N PHE A 243 1.91 -9.79 17.55
CA PHE A 243 2.26 -10.30 16.23
C PHE A 243 3.76 -10.52 16.12
N LYS A 244 4.16 -11.31 15.13
CA LYS A 244 5.57 -11.61 14.84
C LYS A 244 5.83 -11.68 13.34
N SER A 245 7.10 -11.54 12.99
CA SER A 245 7.60 -11.98 11.69
C SER A 245 7.69 -13.51 11.69
N GLN A 246 7.07 -14.15 10.70
CA GLN A 246 7.03 -15.60 10.55
C GLN A 246 7.64 -15.98 9.19
N PRO A 247 8.74 -16.77 9.19
CA PRO A 247 9.26 -17.35 7.97
C PRO A 247 8.22 -18.23 7.28
N THR A 248 8.17 -18.11 5.96
CA THR A 248 7.29 -18.87 5.06
C THR A 248 8.10 -19.39 3.86
N MET A 249 7.47 -20.15 2.97
CA MET A 249 8.12 -20.60 1.73
C MET A 249 8.49 -19.47 0.76
N VAL A 250 7.91 -18.27 0.93
CA VAL A 250 8.02 -17.17 -0.06
C VAL A 250 8.55 -15.85 0.53
N GLY A 251 9.15 -15.92 1.71
CA GLY A 251 9.65 -14.77 2.48
C GLY A 251 9.09 -14.75 3.89
N ASN A 252 9.00 -13.57 4.51
CA ASN A 252 8.47 -13.41 5.87
C ASN A 252 7.09 -12.76 5.84
N ALA A 253 6.10 -13.43 6.42
CA ALA A 253 4.76 -12.89 6.62
C ALA A 253 4.60 -12.34 8.04
N LEU A 254 3.71 -11.36 8.20
CA LEU A 254 3.21 -10.98 9.50
C LEU A 254 2.24 -12.08 9.98
N ALA A 255 2.45 -12.54 11.21
CA ALA A 255 1.67 -13.62 11.78
C ALA A 255 1.28 -13.31 13.22
N THR A 256 0.27 -14.04 13.70
CA THR A 256 -0.08 -14.10 15.12
C THR A 256 1.04 -14.74 15.94
N ALA A 257 0.98 -14.63 17.28
CA ALA A 257 1.94 -15.26 18.18
C ALA A 257 2.08 -16.78 17.93
N ASP A 258 0.99 -17.49 17.64
CA ASP A 258 0.97 -18.93 17.30
C ASP A 258 1.41 -19.23 15.86
N GLY A 259 1.70 -18.21 15.04
CA GLY A 259 2.31 -18.36 13.72
C GLY A 259 1.33 -18.43 12.55
N LYS A 260 0.03 -18.19 12.75
CA LYS A 260 -0.93 -18.06 11.66
C LYS A 260 -0.71 -16.75 10.91
N SER A 261 -0.63 -16.83 9.59
CA SER A 261 -0.46 -15.65 8.74
C SER A 261 -1.64 -14.69 8.85
N ILE A 262 -1.36 -13.40 8.81
CA ILE A 262 -2.35 -12.32 8.88
C ILE A 262 -2.62 -11.79 7.48
N TYR A 263 -3.90 -11.63 7.15
CA TYR A 263 -4.38 -11.28 5.82
C TYR A 263 -5.16 -9.96 5.82
N ILE A 264 -5.05 -9.23 4.72
CA ILE A 264 -5.89 -8.08 4.40
C ILE A 264 -6.80 -8.38 3.21
N TYR A 265 -8.01 -7.85 3.24
CA TYR A 265 -8.93 -7.87 2.11
C TYR A 265 -8.71 -6.63 1.24
N ASN A 266 -8.51 -6.84 -0.06
CA ASN A 266 -8.41 -5.79 -1.06
C ASN A 266 -9.64 -5.82 -1.95
N CYS A 267 -10.24 -4.66 -2.15
CA CYS A 267 -11.47 -4.54 -2.93
C CYS A 267 -11.45 -3.26 -3.77
N GLY A 268 -12.08 -3.35 -4.93
CA GLY A 268 -12.50 -2.20 -5.71
C GLY A 268 -13.74 -2.64 -6.46
N GLU A 269 -14.83 -1.91 -6.31
CA GLU A 269 -16.09 -2.29 -6.93
C GLU A 269 -16.04 -2.08 -8.45
N ASP A 270 -17.02 -2.65 -9.15
CA ASP A 270 -16.90 -2.87 -10.59
C ASP A 270 -17.54 -1.77 -11.45
N SER A 271 -17.94 -0.65 -10.85
CA SER A 271 -18.37 0.54 -11.60
C SER A 271 -17.19 1.25 -12.28
N GLN A 272 -17.48 2.29 -13.05
CA GLN A 272 -16.45 3.13 -13.67
C GLN A 272 -15.57 3.85 -12.63
N ASP A 273 -16.11 4.11 -11.42
CA ASP A 273 -15.45 4.86 -10.34
C ASP A 273 -14.51 4.04 -9.46
N GLN A 274 -14.60 2.70 -9.58
CA GLN A 274 -13.74 1.74 -8.88
C GLN A 274 -13.62 2.04 -7.37
N LEU A 275 -14.77 2.33 -6.73
CA LEU A 275 -14.84 2.76 -5.34
C LEU A 275 -14.34 1.66 -4.37
N GLY A 276 -13.96 2.06 -3.16
CA GLY A 276 -13.56 1.11 -2.12
C GLY A 276 -14.72 0.21 -1.67
N CYS A 277 -14.40 -1.03 -1.34
CA CYS A 277 -15.35 -2.01 -0.77
C CYS A 277 -14.68 -2.91 0.29
N ASP A 278 -13.60 -2.41 0.88
CA ASP A 278 -12.76 -3.11 1.85
C ASP A 278 -12.83 -2.50 3.26
N HIS A 279 -13.45 -1.33 3.41
CA HIS A 279 -13.69 -0.70 4.72
C HIS A 279 -15.06 -1.11 5.29
N PRO A 280 -15.22 -1.21 6.62
CA PRO A 280 -16.52 -1.54 7.24
C PRO A 280 -17.66 -0.56 6.92
N ASP A 281 -17.35 0.69 6.55
CA ASP A 281 -18.36 1.66 6.07
C ASP A 281 -18.80 1.44 4.62
N ASP A 282 -17.97 0.78 3.82
CA ASP A 282 -18.29 0.48 2.44
C ASP A 282 -19.24 -0.73 2.35
N THR A 283 -19.66 -1.07 1.14
CA THR A 283 -20.44 -2.30 0.94
C THR A 283 -19.63 -3.54 1.32
N GLN A 284 -20.22 -4.40 2.16
CA GLN A 284 -19.59 -5.65 2.60
C GLN A 284 -20.01 -6.85 1.73
N VAL A 285 -20.87 -6.63 0.73
CA VAL A 285 -21.42 -7.69 -0.13
C VAL A 285 -20.32 -8.42 -0.89
N TYR A 286 -19.34 -7.69 -1.45
CA TYR A 286 -18.21 -8.29 -2.17
C TYR A 286 -17.38 -9.21 -1.27
N ARG A 287 -17.06 -8.76 -0.05
CA ARG A 287 -16.29 -9.56 0.90
C ARG A 287 -17.05 -10.83 1.26
N LEU A 288 -18.31 -10.70 1.68
CA LEU A 288 -19.16 -11.82 2.09
C LEU A 288 -19.41 -12.83 0.96
N ALA A 289 -19.62 -12.35 -0.27
CA ALA A 289 -19.73 -13.20 -1.44
C ALA A 289 -18.44 -14.02 -1.65
N MET A 290 -17.28 -13.39 -1.56
CA MET A 290 -16.00 -14.06 -1.77
C MET A 290 -15.63 -15.04 -0.63
N CYS A 291 -15.74 -14.63 0.63
CA CYS A 291 -15.25 -15.45 1.76
C CYS A 291 -16.22 -16.56 2.18
N GLY A 292 -17.52 -16.39 1.92
CA GLY A 292 -18.56 -17.28 2.44
C GLY A 292 -19.73 -17.53 1.50
N ALA A 293 -19.64 -17.15 0.23
CA ALA A 293 -20.75 -17.22 -0.73
C ALA A 293 -22.01 -16.47 -0.25
N GLY A 294 -21.82 -15.36 0.47
CA GLY A 294 -22.87 -14.54 1.06
C GLY A 294 -23.28 -14.96 2.48
N ASP A 295 -22.79 -16.10 2.98
CA ASP A 295 -23.05 -16.54 4.35
C ASP A 295 -21.94 -16.03 5.30
N PRO A 296 -22.27 -15.13 6.25
CA PRO A 296 -21.30 -14.59 7.20
C PRO A 296 -20.78 -15.61 8.22
N VAL A 297 -21.53 -16.68 8.52
CA VAL A 297 -21.06 -17.76 9.41
C VAL A 297 -19.99 -18.55 8.69
N ARG A 298 -20.28 -18.99 7.47
CA ARG A 298 -19.30 -19.69 6.62
C ARG A 298 -18.05 -18.85 6.36
N CYS A 299 -18.23 -17.55 6.15
CA CYS A 299 -17.13 -16.62 6.00
C CYS A 299 -16.22 -16.61 7.23
N GLN A 300 -16.77 -16.59 8.45
CA GLN A 300 -15.99 -16.61 9.68
C GLN A 300 -15.27 -17.94 9.93
N GLU A 301 -15.78 -19.06 9.44
CA GLU A 301 -15.08 -20.35 9.54
C GLU A 301 -13.79 -20.36 8.68
N HIS A 302 -13.85 -19.74 7.50
CA HIS A 302 -12.73 -19.73 6.56
C HIS A 302 -11.80 -18.53 6.75
N TRP A 303 -12.38 -17.38 7.07
CA TRP A 303 -11.73 -16.09 7.19
C TRP A 303 -12.13 -15.39 8.50
N PRO A 304 -11.81 -15.99 9.66
CA PRO A 304 -12.11 -15.38 10.94
C PRO A 304 -11.38 -14.05 11.08
N TYR A 305 -12.08 -13.07 11.65
CA TYR A 305 -11.45 -11.83 12.10
C TYR A 305 -10.36 -12.12 13.12
N LEU A 306 -9.28 -11.34 13.08
CA LEU A 306 -8.26 -11.41 14.10
C LEU A 306 -8.72 -10.66 15.36
N ILE A 307 -9.12 -11.43 16.38
CA ILE A 307 -9.59 -10.89 17.66
C ILE A 307 -8.45 -10.19 18.40
N ALA A 308 -8.73 -9.03 18.97
CA ALA A 308 -7.82 -8.31 19.84
C ALA A 308 -8.13 -8.59 21.32
N GLY A 309 -7.13 -9.02 22.09
CA GLY A 309 -7.27 -9.32 23.53
C GLY A 309 -7.72 -8.11 24.35
N ALA A 310 -8.35 -8.32 25.52
CA ALA A 310 -9.01 -7.25 26.29
C ALA A 310 -8.13 -6.00 26.55
N ASP A 311 -6.86 -6.23 26.89
CA ASP A 311 -5.88 -5.17 27.19
C ASP A 311 -5.02 -4.77 25.99
N GLU A 312 -5.23 -5.41 24.83
CA GLU A 312 -4.47 -5.09 23.63
C GLU A 312 -4.94 -3.78 23.01
N GLY A 313 -4.00 -2.95 22.62
CA GLY A 313 -4.27 -1.71 21.90
C GLY A 313 -3.03 -1.24 21.16
N SER A 314 -3.17 -0.16 20.41
CA SER A 314 -2.09 0.46 19.66
C SER A 314 -2.11 1.96 19.89
N THR A 315 -0.93 2.55 20.09
CA THR A 315 -0.73 4.00 20.13
C THR A 315 -0.56 4.59 18.73
N GLY A 316 -0.30 3.73 17.73
CA GLY A 316 -0.16 4.10 16.33
C GLY A 316 -1.52 4.25 15.63
N ARG A 317 -1.51 4.92 14.48
CA ARG A 317 -2.73 5.19 13.69
C ARG A 317 -2.98 4.14 12.62
N ILE A 318 -1.95 3.39 12.24
CA ILE A 318 -2.01 2.36 11.21
C ILE A 318 -2.66 1.09 11.75
N TRP A 319 -2.35 0.71 12.98
CA TRP A 319 -2.96 -0.43 13.67
C TRP A 319 -3.92 0.08 14.72
N ARG A 320 -5.17 -0.38 14.70
CA ARG A 320 -6.20 0.02 15.66
C ARG A 320 -7.07 -1.16 16.02
N VAL A 321 -7.70 -1.08 17.18
CA VAL A 321 -8.76 -2.01 17.57
C VAL A 321 -10.11 -1.34 17.36
N VAL A 322 -11.02 -2.04 16.72
CA VAL A 322 -12.40 -1.58 16.48
C VAL A 322 -13.38 -2.69 16.87
N TRP A 323 -14.65 -2.36 16.90
CA TRP A 323 -15.73 -3.33 17.08
C TRP A 323 -16.44 -3.56 15.76
N ILE A 324 -16.62 -4.82 15.39
CA ILE A 324 -17.27 -5.25 14.15
C ILE A 324 -18.46 -6.14 14.47
N ASP A 325 -19.59 -5.90 13.82
CA ASP A 325 -20.66 -6.88 13.76
C ASP A 325 -20.24 -7.99 12.78
N PRO A 326 -19.99 -9.22 13.27
CA PRO A 326 -19.48 -10.29 12.43
C PRO A 326 -20.47 -10.73 11.34
N MET A 327 -21.77 -10.47 11.53
CA MET A 327 -22.82 -10.87 10.60
C MET A 327 -22.91 -9.95 9.39
N THR A 328 -22.60 -8.66 9.58
CA THR A 328 -22.65 -7.66 8.51
C THR A 328 -21.28 -7.24 8.02
N GLY A 329 -20.24 -7.38 8.84
CA GLY A 329 -18.90 -6.85 8.62
C GLY A 329 -18.78 -5.33 8.77
N ARG A 330 -19.82 -4.67 9.29
CA ARG A 330 -19.83 -3.23 9.55
C ARG A 330 -19.30 -2.93 10.95
N PHE A 331 -18.93 -1.68 11.21
CA PHE A 331 -18.63 -1.24 12.57
C PHE A 331 -19.82 -1.51 13.51
N ALA A 332 -19.49 -1.85 14.75
CA ALA A 332 -20.43 -2.05 15.83
C ALA A 332 -20.01 -1.21 17.04
N GLU A 333 -20.93 -1.06 17.99
CA GLU A 333 -20.62 -0.43 19.27
C GLU A 333 -19.94 -1.42 20.23
N PRO A 334 -19.08 -0.96 21.17
CA PRO A 334 -18.36 -1.83 22.10
C PRO A 334 -19.21 -2.81 22.91
N ASN A 335 -20.43 -2.41 23.25
CA ASN A 335 -21.35 -3.21 24.06
C ASN A 335 -22.48 -3.84 23.23
N GLN A 336 -22.41 -3.77 21.90
CA GLN A 336 -23.39 -4.40 21.03
C GLN A 336 -23.30 -5.92 21.15
N LYS A 337 -24.44 -6.58 21.36
CA LYS A 337 -24.51 -8.03 21.50
C LYS A 337 -23.96 -8.72 20.24
N GLY A 338 -22.96 -9.58 20.43
CA GLY A 338 -22.32 -10.33 19.35
C GLY A 338 -21.24 -9.57 18.59
N ALA A 339 -20.95 -8.31 18.92
CA ALA A 339 -19.84 -7.57 18.33
C ALA A 339 -18.50 -8.21 18.70
N LEU A 340 -17.59 -8.22 17.74
CA LEU A 340 -16.22 -8.70 17.91
C LEU A 340 -15.28 -7.51 18.05
N ARG A 341 -14.38 -7.60 19.02
CA ARG A 341 -13.24 -6.67 19.17
C ARG A 341 -12.09 -7.17 18.31
N VAL A 342 -11.75 -6.45 17.24
CA VAL A 342 -10.84 -6.96 16.20
C VAL A 342 -9.71 -5.98 15.89
N TRP A 343 -8.57 -6.54 15.49
CA TRP A 343 -7.48 -5.77 14.93
C TRP A 343 -7.80 -5.27 13.52
N THR A 344 -7.36 -4.05 13.23
CA THR A 344 -7.46 -3.43 11.91
C THR A 344 -6.11 -2.88 11.46
N TYR A 345 -5.90 -2.91 10.15
CA TYR A 345 -4.82 -2.20 9.47
C TYR A 345 -5.43 -1.11 8.60
N ARG A 346 -5.17 0.16 8.92
CA ARG A 346 -5.75 1.34 8.27
C ARG A 346 -7.28 1.26 8.24
N ASP A 347 -7.85 1.01 9.43
CA ASP A 347 -9.28 0.85 9.73
C ASP A 347 -9.99 -0.29 8.98
N ARG A 348 -9.23 -1.17 8.32
CA ARG A 348 -9.76 -2.39 7.68
C ARG A 348 -9.48 -3.59 8.57
N PRO A 349 -10.48 -4.41 8.91
CA PRO A 349 -10.24 -5.62 9.67
C PRO A 349 -9.21 -6.51 9.00
N VAL A 350 -8.36 -7.15 9.83
CA VAL A 350 -7.43 -8.18 9.37
C VAL A 350 -7.94 -9.56 9.78
N TYR A 351 -7.51 -10.56 9.04
CA TYR A 351 -8.06 -11.92 9.12
C TYR A 351 -6.95 -12.94 9.31
N THR A 352 -7.30 -14.10 9.85
CA THR A 352 -6.51 -15.33 9.65
C THR A 352 -7.25 -16.25 8.69
N PHE A 353 -6.60 -17.30 8.20
CA PHE A 353 -7.23 -18.28 7.32
C PHE A 353 -7.43 -19.62 8.04
N GLY A 354 -8.65 -20.15 7.99
CA GLY A 354 -9.01 -21.43 8.60
C GLY A 354 -8.24 -22.62 8.02
N GLY A 355 -7.77 -22.49 6.77
CA GLY A 355 -6.93 -23.50 6.10
C GLY A 355 -5.45 -23.47 6.50
N ASP A 356 -4.97 -22.41 7.16
CA ASP A 356 -3.59 -22.37 7.66
C ASP A 356 -3.48 -23.21 8.94
N LYS A 357 -2.79 -24.35 8.86
CA LYS A 357 -2.71 -25.35 9.94
C LYS A 357 -1.37 -25.31 10.68
N ARG A 358 -0.33 -24.78 10.07
CA ARG A 358 1.03 -24.72 10.62
C ARG A 358 1.56 -23.28 10.59
N PRO A 359 2.51 -22.94 11.48
CA PRO A 359 3.20 -21.66 11.41
C PRO A 359 3.83 -21.42 10.03
N GLY A 360 3.52 -20.26 9.44
CA GLY A 360 4.04 -19.87 8.12
C GLY A 360 3.28 -20.42 6.92
N ASP A 361 2.16 -21.13 7.13
CA ASP A 361 1.23 -21.45 6.05
C ASP A 361 0.66 -20.16 5.43
N LEU A 362 0.53 -20.17 4.11
CA LEU A 362 0.01 -19.06 3.30
C LEU A 362 -1.12 -19.55 2.38
N HIS A 363 -1.88 -20.56 2.80
CA HIS A 363 -2.86 -21.23 1.93
C HIS A 363 -4.03 -20.34 1.53
N GLY A 364 -4.33 -19.31 2.34
CA GLY A 364 -5.31 -18.29 1.99
C GLY A 364 -4.79 -17.25 1.00
N GLY A 365 -3.47 -17.17 0.82
CA GLY A 365 -2.81 -16.14 0.03
C GLY A 365 -3.26 -16.16 -1.43
N GLY A 366 -3.75 -15.03 -1.92
CA GLY A 366 -4.19 -14.89 -3.30
C GLY A 366 -5.60 -15.40 -3.59
N THR A 367 -6.38 -15.71 -2.55
CA THR A 367 -7.81 -16.02 -2.68
C THR A 367 -8.56 -14.80 -3.23
N GLY A 368 -9.50 -15.04 -4.15
CA GLY A 368 -10.27 -14.00 -4.83
C GLY A 368 -9.72 -13.67 -6.22
N GLU A 369 -10.10 -12.52 -6.75
CA GLU A 369 -9.78 -12.16 -8.13
C GLU A 369 -8.34 -11.66 -8.26
N TRP A 370 -7.74 -11.94 -9.42
CA TRP A 370 -6.40 -11.47 -9.76
C TRP A 370 -5.36 -11.71 -8.65
N ARG A 371 -5.33 -12.94 -8.11
CA ARG A 371 -4.43 -13.34 -7.00
C ARG A 371 -4.61 -12.47 -5.74
N GLY A 372 -5.87 -12.19 -5.39
CA GLY A 372 -6.23 -11.39 -4.21
C GLY A 372 -5.98 -9.89 -4.34
N GLN A 373 -5.62 -9.39 -5.53
CA GLN A 373 -5.41 -7.96 -5.78
C GLN A 373 -6.72 -7.19 -6.01
N ARG A 374 -7.80 -7.90 -6.35
CA ARG A 374 -9.17 -7.40 -6.42
C ARG A 374 -10.09 -8.40 -5.71
N ASN A 375 -11.11 -7.90 -5.00
CA ASN A 375 -12.14 -8.70 -4.35
C ASN A 375 -11.56 -9.97 -3.69
N GLY A 376 -10.49 -9.82 -2.90
CA GLY A 376 -9.72 -10.96 -2.44
C GLY A 376 -8.74 -10.65 -1.31
N LEU A 377 -8.12 -11.70 -0.77
CA LEU A 377 -7.23 -11.61 0.38
C LEU A 377 -5.77 -11.87 0.02
N LYS A 378 -4.90 -11.11 0.69
CA LYS A 378 -3.45 -11.26 0.60
C LYS A 378 -2.84 -11.28 1.98
N ALA A 379 -1.82 -12.11 2.14
CA ALA A 379 -1.04 -12.10 3.37
C ALA A 379 -0.28 -10.77 3.46
N ILE A 380 -0.14 -10.25 4.68
CA ILE A 380 0.73 -9.11 4.95
C ILE A 380 2.17 -9.62 4.91
N MET A 381 2.87 -9.40 3.79
CA MET A 381 4.28 -9.77 3.66
C MET A 381 5.17 -8.66 4.24
N LEU A 382 6.03 -9.03 5.20
CA LEU A 382 7.11 -8.17 5.72
C LEU A 382 8.36 -8.23 4.81
N ARG A 383 8.58 -9.37 4.16
CA ARG A 383 9.61 -9.59 3.15
C ARG A 383 9.06 -10.51 2.07
N ASP A 384 9.24 -10.15 0.80
CA ASP A 384 8.81 -10.92 -0.36
C ASP A 384 10.03 -11.27 -1.22
N ASP A 385 10.37 -12.57 -1.25
CA ASP A 385 11.56 -13.08 -1.93
C ASP A 385 11.28 -13.56 -3.35
N PHE A 386 10.02 -13.81 -3.72
CA PHE A 386 9.68 -14.50 -4.96
C PHE A 386 8.84 -13.67 -5.93
N PHE A 387 7.96 -12.83 -5.42
CA PHE A 387 6.95 -12.16 -6.23
C PHE A 387 7.29 -10.70 -6.52
N ARG A 388 8.51 -10.27 -6.17
CA ARG A 388 9.08 -8.96 -6.54
C ARG A 388 8.18 -7.79 -6.13
N GLY A 389 7.37 -7.96 -5.08
CA GLY A 389 6.43 -6.95 -4.59
C GLY A 389 5.03 -7.00 -5.15
N HIS A 390 4.69 -8.07 -5.88
CA HIS A 390 3.34 -8.28 -6.39
C HIS A 390 2.47 -9.16 -5.47
N LEU A 391 3.05 -9.72 -4.40
CA LEU A 391 2.36 -10.55 -3.40
C LEU A 391 1.48 -9.80 -2.43
#